data_AF-A0A7V6YGE0-F1
#
_entry.id   AF-A0A7V6YGE0-F1
#
_cell.length_a   1.000
_cell.length_b   1.000
_cell.length_c   1.000
_cell.angle_alpha   90.00
_cell.angle_beta   90.00
_cell.angle_gamma   90.00
#
_symmetry.space_group_name_H-M   'P 1'
#
loop_
_entity.id
_entity.type
_entity.pdbx_description
1 polymer ?
#
loop_
_entity_poly.entity_id
_entity_poly.type
_entity_poly.pdbx_seq_one_letter_code
_entity_poly.pdbx_strand_id
1 'polypeptide(L)'
;AMLYDGQASYFSRRYPIHLVDRVGGGDSFAAGLIYGLLTGLEPQAALEFAVAASALKQTIPGDFNLVSKKEVETLMKGDASGRVQR
;
A
#
# COMPACT_ATOMS: atom_id res chain seq x y z
N ALA A 1 6.19 -5.46 5.09
CA ALA A 1 5.51 -5.25 6.40
C ALA A 1 4.98 -6.60 6.89
N MET A 2 4.62 -6.70 8.17
CA MET A 2 4.00 -7.89 8.77
C MET A 2 2.67 -7.48 9.42
N LEU A 3 1.62 -8.27 9.22
CA LEU A 3 0.35 -8.16 9.94
C LEU A 3 0.17 -9.42 10.79
N TYR A 4 -0.22 -9.25 12.05
CA TYR A 4 -0.60 -10.35 12.94
C TYR A 4 -2.03 -10.15 13.38
N ASP A 5 -2.89 -11.14 13.15
CA ASP A 5 -4.33 -11.08 13.46
C ASP A 5 -4.68 -11.71 14.83
N GLY A 6 -3.68 -12.17 15.58
CA GLY A 6 -3.87 -12.92 16.82
C GLY A 6 -3.71 -14.44 16.68
N GLN A 7 -3.67 -14.97 15.45
CA GLN A 7 -3.51 -16.39 15.15
C GLN A 7 -2.39 -16.65 14.14
N ALA A 8 -2.34 -15.86 13.07
CA ALA A 8 -1.43 -16.04 11.95
C ALA A 8 -0.63 -14.76 11.67
N SER A 9 0.58 -14.95 11.15
CA SER A 9 1.44 -13.88 10.68
C SER A 9 1.41 -13.83 9.15
N TYR A 10 1.11 -12.65 8.62
CA TYR A 10 1.07 -12.36 7.18
C TYR A 10 2.23 -11.44 6.82
N PHE A 11 2.86 -11.70 5.67
CA PHE A 11 4.00 -10.94 5.20
C PHE A 11 3.69 -10.36 3.83
N SER A 12 3.93 -9.06 3.67
CA SER A 12 3.79 -8.43 2.37
C SER A 12 4.98 -8.78 1.48
N ARG A 13 4.78 -8.74 0.16
CA ARG A 13 5.89 -8.61 -0.78
C ARG A 13 6.59 -7.25 -0.64
N ARG A 14 7.76 -7.15 -1.28
CA ARG A 14 8.55 -5.91 -1.34
C ARG A 14 8.24 -5.20 -2.65
N TYR A 15 8.02 -3.89 -2.56
CA TYR A 15 7.77 -3.03 -3.71
C TYR A 15 9.01 -2.16 -3.93
N PRO A 16 9.81 -2.41 -4.97
CA PRO A 16 10.89 -1.50 -5.33
C PRO A 16 10.26 -0.20 -5.84
N ILE A 17 10.61 0.92 -5.23
CA ILE A 17 10.14 2.25 -5.62
C ILE A 17 11.31 3.20 -5.79
N HIS A 18 11.12 4.23 -6.61
CA HIS A 18 11.97 5.41 -6.57
C HIS A 18 11.45 6.35 -5.47
N LEU A 19 12.22 6.52 -4.40
CA LEU A 19 11.83 7.34 -3.27
C LEU A 19 11.91 8.83 -3.64
N VAL A 20 10.79 9.53 -3.53
CA VAL A 20 10.69 10.99 -3.71
C VAL A 20 10.58 11.67 -2.35
N ASP A 21 9.67 11.18 -1.50
CA ASP A 21 9.44 11.71 -0.15
C ASP A 21 8.98 10.58 0.76
N ARG A 22 9.47 10.56 2.02
CA ARG A 22 9.09 9.55 3.01
C ARG A 22 7.93 9.98 3.91
N VAL A 23 7.62 11.28 3.95
CA VAL A 23 6.58 11.82 4.83
C VAL A 23 5.20 11.32 4.37
N GLY A 24 4.35 10.99 5.34
CA GLY A 24 3.02 10.42 5.09
C GLY A 24 3.00 8.95 4.66
N GLY A 25 4.15 8.30 4.50
CA GLY A 25 4.22 6.87 4.12
C GLY A 25 3.58 5.94 5.16
N GLY A 26 3.78 6.24 6.45
CA GLY A 26 3.17 5.50 7.56
C GLY A 26 1.66 5.71 7.66
N ASP A 27 1.19 6.95 7.53
CA ASP A 27 -0.24 7.27 7.55
C ASP A 27 -0.96 6.63 6.37
N SER A 28 -0.32 6.61 5.20
CA SER A 28 -0.83 5.95 4.00
C SER A 28 -0.91 4.44 4.17
N PHE A 29 0.07 3.82 4.84
CA PHE A 29 0.00 2.40 5.20
C PHE A 29 -1.17 2.12 6.14
N ALA A 30 -1.30 2.88 7.23
CA ALA A 30 -2.36 2.70 8.21
C ALA A 30 -3.75 2.91 7.59
N ALA A 31 -3.94 3.98 6.83
CA ALA A 31 -5.18 4.24 6.11
C ALA A 31 -5.52 3.13 5.10
N GLY A 32 -4.53 2.64 4.35
CA GLY A 32 -4.70 1.52 3.43
C GLY A 32 -5.08 0.21 4.13
N LEU A 33 -4.47 -0.08 5.29
CA LEU A 33 -4.79 -1.27 6.07
C LEU A 33 -6.21 -1.21 6.65
N ILE A 34 -6.57 -0.07 7.24
CA ILE A 34 -7.93 0.17 7.76
C ILE A 34 -8.95 0.02 6.63
N TYR A 35 -8.69 0.63 5.47
CA TYR A 35 -9.54 0.51 4.30
C TYR A 35 -9.72 -0.95 3.86
N GLY A 36 -8.62 -1.71 3.74
CA GLY A 36 -8.67 -3.10 3.31
C GLY A 36 -9.50 -3.97 4.26
N LEU A 37 -9.29 -3.82 5.57
CA LEU A 37 -10.03 -4.58 6.58
C LEU A 37 -11.52 -4.20 6.59
N LEU A 38 -11.86 -2.90 6.55
CA LEU A 38 -13.25 -2.43 6.56
C LEU A 38 -14.02 -2.77 5.28
N THR A 39 -13.32 -3.03 4.17
CA THR A 39 -13.93 -3.42 2.89
C THR A 39 -14.00 -4.93 2.69
N GLY A 40 -13.63 -5.72 3.70
CA GLY A 40 -13.75 -7.18 3.67
C GLY A 40 -12.65 -7.87 2.88
N LEU A 41 -11.49 -7.23 2.68
CA LEU A 41 -10.32 -7.93 2.16
C LEU A 41 -9.78 -8.91 3.22
N GLU A 42 -9.40 -10.10 2.76
CA GLU A 42 -8.65 -11.06 3.57
C GLU A 42 -7.36 -10.43 4.12
N PRO A 43 -6.85 -10.84 5.29
CA PRO A 43 -5.71 -10.19 5.96
C PRO A 43 -4.48 -10.01 5.05
N GLN A 44 -4.14 -11.02 4.25
CA GLN A 44 -3.03 -10.92 3.29
C GLN A 44 -3.29 -9.84 2.23
N ALA A 45 -4.49 -9.76 1.68
CA ALA A 45 -4.85 -8.77 0.67
C ALA A 45 -4.94 -7.35 1.25
N ALA A 46 -5.46 -7.21 2.48
CA ALA A 46 -5.47 -5.95 3.21
C ALA A 46 -4.04 -5.43 3.46
N LEU A 47 -3.13 -6.33 3.87
CA LEU A 47 -1.71 -6.00 4.03
C LEU A 47 -1.06 -5.60 2.71
N GLU A 48 -1.33 -6.30 1.61
CA GLU A 48 -0.81 -5.96 0.28
C GLU A 48 -1.33 -4.60 -0.21
N PHE A 49 -2.62 -4.30 0.00
CA PHE A 49 -3.20 -3.00 -0.32
C PHE A 49 -2.53 -1.87 0.47
N ALA A 50 -2.33 -2.07 1.77
CA ALA A 50 -1.67 -1.10 2.65
C ALA A 50 -0.23 -0.78 2.21
N VAL A 51 0.54 -1.81 1.89
CA VAL A 51 1.93 -1.63 1.45
C VAL A 51 2.00 -1.00 0.06
N ALA A 52 1.11 -1.35 -0.87
CA ALA A 52 1.03 -0.71 -2.17
C ALA A 52 0.67 0.78 -2.07
N ALA A 53 -0.30 1.14 -1.21
CA ALA A 53 -0.66 2.53 -0.97
C ALA A 53 0.50 3.35 -0.37
N SER A 54 1.20 2.78 0.61
CA SER A 54 2.39 3.39 1.22
C SER A 54 3.55 3.54 0.24
N ALA A 55 3.76 2.54 -0.63
CA ALA A 55 4.79 2.56 -1.65
C ALA A 55 4.54 3.68 -2.67
N LEU A 56 3.30 3.81 -3.17
CA LEU A 56 2.92 4.87 -4.11
C LEU A 56 2.96 6.26 -3.46
N LYS A 57 2.54 6.39 -2.19
CA LYS A 57 2.68 7.67 -1.46
C LYS A 57 4.12 8.16 -1.46
N GLN A 58 5.08 7.24 -1.31
CA GLN A 58 6.50 7.59 -1.22
C GLN A 58 7.13 8.00 -2.57
N THR A 59 6.37 7.91 -3.67
CA THR A 59 6.78 8.41 -5.00
C THR A 59 6.19 9.78 -5.34
N ILE A 60 5.46 10.42 -4.42
CA ILE A 60 4.86 11.75 -4.59
C ILE A 60 5.30 12.71 -3.45
N PRO A 61 5.55 14.00 -3.73
CA PRO A 61 5.98 14.95 -2.71
C PRO A 61 4.86 15.30 -1.72
N GLY A 62 5.25 15.69 -0.49
CA GLY A 62 4.34 16.16 0.56
C GLY A 62 3.72 15.05 1.39
N ASP A 63 2.84 15.40 2.31
CA ASP A 63 2.41 14.48 3.39
C ASP A 63 1.17 13.67 3.00
N PHE A 64 0.25 14.24 2.22
CA PHE A 64 -1.03 13.60 1.91
C PHE A 64 -0.91 12.50 0.85
N ASN A 65 -1.68 11.43 1.05
CA ASN A 65 -1.82 10.39 0.04
C ASN A 65 -2.81 10.82 -1.05
N LEU A 66 -2.29 11.18 -2.22
CA LEU A 66 -3.10 11.56 -3.39
C LEU A 66 -3.32 10.39 -4.36
N VAL A 67 -2.93 9.18 -3.97
CA VAL A 67 -3.04 7.97 -4.79
C VAL A 67 -4.49 7.47 -4.77
N SER A 68 -5.03 7.16 -5.95
CA SER A 68 -6.36 6.59 -6.09
C SER A 68 -6.40 5.10 -5.72
N LYS A 69 -7.57 4.62 -5.29
CA LYS A 69 -7.82 3.19 -5.06
C LYS A 69 -7.37 2.32 -6.25
N LYS A 70 -7.68 2.77 -7.48
CA LYS A 70 -7.36 2.03 -8.71
C LYS A 70 -5.86 1.86 -8.90
N GLU A 71 -5.07 2.89 -8.62
CA GLU A 71 -3.59 2.82 -8.70
C GLU A 71 -3.03 1.83 -7.69
N VAL A 72 -3.54 1.85 -6.45
CA VAL A 72 -3.17 0.87 -5.41
C VAL A 72 -3.47 -0.55 -5.87
N GLU A 73 -4.69 -0.81 -6.36
CA GLU A 73 -5.09 -2.14 -6.84
C GLU A 73 -4.27 -2.60 -8.05
N THR A 74 -3.89 -1.68 -8.95
CA THR A 74 -3.06 -1.98 -10.12
C THR A 74 -1.67 -2.43 -9.69
N LEU A 75 -1.04 -1.69 -8.78
CA LEU A 75 0.25 -2.06 -8.22
C LEU A 75 0.16 -3.39 -7.46
N MET A 76 -0.87 -3.55 -6.62
CA MET A 76 -1.16 -4.76 -5.85
C MET A 76 -1.32 -6.02 -6.72
N LYS A 77 -1.88 -5.90 -7.93
CA LYS A 77 -2.06 -7.04 -8.85
C LYS A 77 -0.81 -7.42 -9.64
N GLY A 78 0.29 -6.68 -9.50
CA GLY A 78 1.58 -7.09 -10.05
C GLY A 78 2.10 -6.24 -11.20
N ASP A 79 1.53 -5.05 -11.46
CA ASP A 79 2.27 -4.03 -12.21
C ASP A 79 3.33 -3.39 -11.29
N ALA A 80 4.31 -4.21 -10.90
CA ALA A 80 5.40 -3.88 -9.99
C ALA A 80 6.35 -2.79 -10.54
N SER A 81 6.03 -2.22 -11.70
CA SER A 81 6.78 -1.12 -12.31
C SER A 81 6.39 0.25 -11.75
N GLY A 82 5.25 0.38 -11.06
CA GLY A 82 4.78 1.65 -10.52
C GLY A 82 4.59 2.75 -11.60
N ARG A 83 4.59 2.37 -12.89
CA ARG A 83 4.37 3.31 -13.99
C ARG A 83 2.89 3.65 -14.04
N VAL A 84 2.56 4.92 -13.80
CA VAL A 84 1.25 5.49 -14.07
C VAL A 84 0.93 5.25 -15.55
N GLN A 85 0.01 4.33 -15.84
CA GLN A 85 -0.59 4.22 -17.16
C GLN A 85 -1.68 5.29 -17.27
N ARG A 86 -1.44 6.30 -18.11
CA ARG A 86 -2.41 7.34 -18.48
C ARG A 86 -3.29 6.86 -19.61
#